data_AF-A0A258GQX3-F1
#
_entry.id   AF-A0A258GQX3-F1
#
_cell.length_a   1.000
_cell.length_b   1.000
_cell.length_c   1.000
_cell.angle_alpha   90.00
_cell.angle_beta   90.00
_cell.angle_gamma   90.00
#
_symmetry.space_group_name_H-M   'P 1'
#
loop_
_entity.id
_entity.type
_entity.pdbx_description
1 polymer ?
#
loop_
_entity_poly.entity_id
_entity_poly.type
_entity_poly.pdbx_seq_one_letter_code
_entity_poly.pdbx_strand_id
1 'polypeptide(L)'
;MPVKYDVVALGNAIMDVIAPVDDAFLVKHDIPKARTNLIDEARCDLLYNALPPSRVETSGGSAGNTIAGLRSLGGRGAFMGKVADDKIGAAYVADMKTIGVDFFGSPLTNGPSTARSMIAVTPDGERSMNTFLGAST
;
A
#
# COMPACT_ATOMS: atom_id res chain seq x y z
N MET A 1 34.92 -0.30 3.92
CA MET A 1 33.74 -0.72 4.69
C MET A 1 32.91 -1.64 3.81
N PRO A 2 32.36 -2.76 4.30
CA PRO A 2 31.45 -3.57 3.50
C PRO A 2 30.18 -2.79 3.17
N VAL A 3 29.61 -3.02 1.98
CA VAL A 3 28.35 -2.40 1.55
C VAL A 3 27.21 -2.87 2.47
N LYS A 4 26.44 -1.93 3.03
CA LYS A 4 25.39 -2.23 4.02
C LYS A 4 24.15 -2.90 3.41
N TYR A 5 23.71 -2.42 2.24
CA TYR A 5 22.51 -2.91 1.54
C TYR A 5 22.85 -3.37 0.13
N ASP A 6 22.16 -4.41 -0.34
CA ASP A 6 22.26 -4.88 -1.72
C ASP A 6 21.33 -4.05 -2.64
N VAL A 7 20.16 -3.66 -2.11
CA VAL A 7 19.19 -2.78 -2.81
C VAL A 7 18.63 -1.74 -1.85
N VAL A 8 18.48 -0.52 -2.34
CA VAL A 8 17.68 0.53 -1.70
C VAL A 8 16.55 0.88 -2.66
N ALA A 9 15.30 0.75 -2.23
CA ALA A 9 14.15 1.10 -3.05
C ALA A 9 13.51 2.40 -2.56
N LEU A 10 13.07 3.23 -3.52
CA LEU A 10 12.27 4.41 -3.29
C LEU A 10 10.88 4.17 -3.88
N GLY A 11 9.83 4.44 -3.10
CA GLY A 11 8.47 4.35 -3.62
C GLY A 11 7.41 4.81 -2.63
N ASN A 12 6.17 4.84 -3.10
CA ASN A 12 5.02 5.20 -2.28
C ASN A 12 4.78 4.13 -1.22
N ALA A 13 4.71 4.54 0.04
CA ALA A 13 4.41 3.66 1.16
C ALA A 13 2.89 3.53 1.28
N ILE A 14 2.34 2.44 0.73
CA ILE A 14 0.90 2.26 0.55
C ILE A 14 0.42 1.08 1.38
N MET A 15 -0.61 1.30 2.19
CA MET A 15 -1.36 0.21 2.82
C MET A 15 -2.36 -0.35 1.81
N ASP A 16 -2.22 -1.61 1.44
CA ASP A 16 -3.17 -2.30 0.57
C ASP A 16 -4.35 -2.82 1.39
N VAL A 17 -5.56 -2.53 0.93
CA VAL A 17 -6.83 -3.03 1.48
C VAL A 17 -7.47 -3.90 0.42
N ILE A 18 -7.31 -5.21 0.55
CA ILE A 18 -7.62 -6.19 -0.48
C ILE A 18 -8.90 -6.91 -0.13
N ALA A 19 -9.88 -6.98 -1.04
CA ALA A 19 -11.09 -7.75 -0.82
C ALA A 19 -11.58 -8.47 -2.09
N PRO A 20 -12.09 -9.71 -1.96
CA PRO A 20 -12.80 -10.37 -3.05
C PRO A 20 -14.14 -9.67 -3.29
N VAL A 21 -14.46 -9.37 -4.55
CA VAL A 21 -15.72 -8.75 -4.99
C VAL A 21 -16.21 -9.39 -6.29
N ASP A 22 -17.44 -9.09 -6.71
CA ASP A 22 -17.94 -9.44 -8.04
C ASP A 22 -17.81 -8.25 -9.03
N ASP A 23 -18.03 -8.51 -10.32
CA ASP A 23 -18.00 -7.46 -11.35
C ASP A 23 -19.12 -6.41 -11.11
N ALA A 24 -20.22 -6.78 -10.47
CA ALA A 24 -21.31 -5.87 -10.14
C ALA A 24 -20.87 -4.79 -9.14
N PHE A 25 -19.99 -5.12 -8.19
CA PHE A 25 -19.36 -4.16 -7.31
C PHE A 25 -18.55 -3.11 -8.09
N LEU A 26 -17.76 -3.54 -9.07
CA LEU A 26 -16.97 -2.63 -9.90
C LEU A 26 -17.86 -1.65 -10.66
N VAL A 27 -18.96 -2.14 -11.25
CA VAL A 27 -19.93 -1.30 -11.96
C VAL A 27 -20.64 -0.33 -11.00
N LYS A 28 -21.16 -0.85 -9.87
CA LYS A 28 -21.88 -0.05 -8.87
C LYS A 28 -21.02 1.09 -8.33
N HIS A 29 -19.73 0.83 -8.14
CA HIS A 29 -18.80 1.78 -7.57
C HIS A 29 -17.98 2.50 -8.64
N ASP A 30 -18.25 2.39 -9.95
CA ASP A 30 -17.49 3.06 -11.01
C ASP A 30 -15.96 2.83 -10.89
N ILE A 31 -15.57 1.56 -10.82
CA ILE A 31 -14.17 1.14 -10.74
C ILE A 31 -13.77 0.53 -12.09
N PRO A 32 -12.87 1.17 -12.86
CA PRO A 32 -12.28 0.57 -14.05
C PRO A 32 -11.55 -0.73 -13.72
N LYS A 33 -11.98 -1.83 -14.34
CA LYS A 33 -11.40 -3.16 -14.13
C LYS A 33 -9.94 -3.25 -14.60
N ALA A 34 -9.10 -3.98 -13.86
CA ALA A 34 -7.71 -4.29 -14.20
C ALA A 34 -6.81 -3.05 -14.39
N ARG A 35 -7.08 -1.98 -13.65
CA ARG A 35 -6.32 -0.72 -13.71
C ARG A 35 -6.00 -0.18 -12.31
N THR A 36 -5.03 0.73 -12.26
CA THR A 36 -4.81 1.61 -11.11
C THR A 36 -5.50 2.95 -11.38
N ASN A 37 -6.38 3.33 -10.46
CA ASN A 37 -7.12 4.58 -10.51
C ASN A 37 -6.66 5.46 -9.35
N LEU A 38 -6.18 6.67 -9.63
CA LEU A 38 -5.87 7.64 -8.57
C LEU A 38 -7.16 8.28 -8.09
N ILE A 39 -7.32 8.36 -6.78
CA ILE A 39 -8.53 8.85 -6.12
C ILE A 39 -8.18 9.83 -5.00
N ASP A 40 -9.14 10.65 -4.61
CA ASP A 40 -9.03 11.52 -3.44
C ASP A 40 -9.38 10.77 -2.13
N GLU A 41 -9.21 11.47 -1.01
CA GLU A 41 -9.44 10.90 0.34
C GLU A 41 -10.91 10.55 0.58
N ALA A 42 -11.83 11.40 0.13
CA ALA A 42 -13.27 11.17 0.30
C ALA A 42 -13.71 9.89 -0.45
N ARG A 43 -13.20 9.68 -1.66
CA ARG A 43 -13.43 8.47 -2.44
C ARG A 43 -12.77 7.25 -1.81
N CYS A 44 -11.58 7.42 -1.22
CA CYS A 44 -10.88 6.35 -0.50
C CYS A 44 -11.72 5.85 0.67
N ASP A 45 -12.27 6.74 1.48
CA ASP A 45 -13.11 6.38 2.63
C ASP A 45 -14.46 5.79 2.21
N LEU A 46 -15.06 6.30 1.12
CA LEU A 46 -16.27 5.71 0.54
C LEU A 46 -16.05 4.25 0.14
N LEU A 47 -14.95 3.98 -0.59
CA LEU A 47 -14.64 2.63 -1.04
C LEU A 47 -14.24 1.71 0.11
N TYR A 48 -13.47 2.21 1.08
CA TYR A 48 -13.10 1.45 2.28
C TYR A 48 -14.34 0.92 3.03
N ASN A 49 -15.35 1.77 3.19
CA ASN A 49 -16.61 1.40 3.85
C ASN A 49 -17.50 0.50 2.99
N ALA A 50 -17.34 0.53 1.67
CA ALA A 50 -18.09 -0.32 0.75
C ALA A 50 -17.50 -1.73 0.60
N LEU A 51 -16.19 -1.89 0.78
CA LEU A 51 -15.52 -3.19 0.70
C LEU A 51 -16.08 -4.17 1.74
N PRO A 52 -16.20 -5.47 1.39
CA PRO A 52 -16.77 -6.45 2.30
C PRO A 52 -15.92 -6.64 3.57
N PRO A 53 -16.50 -7.13 4.68
CA PRO A 53 -15.79 -7.36 5.93
C PRO A 53 -14.64 -8.37 5.82
N SER A 54 -14.63 -9.22 4.78
CA SER A 54 -13.56 -10.17 4.49
C SER A 54 -12.29 -9.52 3.93
N ARG A 55 -12.22 -8.19 3.88
CA ARG A 55 -11.03 -7.47 3.44
C ARG A 55 -9.83 -7.73 4.35
N VAL A 56 -8.64 -7.70 3.75
CA VAL A 56 -7.35 -7.82 4.44
C VAL A 56 -6.59 -6.51 4.26
N GLU A 57 -6.00 -6.02 5.34
CA GLU A 57 -5.12 -4.85 5.33
C GLU A 57 -3.67 -5.32 5.50
N THR A 58 -2.80 -4.92 4.58
CA THR A 58 -1.39 -5.32 4.61
C THR A 58 -0.50 -4.27 3.94
N SER A 59 0.73 -4.13 4.43
CA SER A 59 1.70 -3.24 3.79
C SER A 59 1.97 -3.66 2.35
N GLY A 60 1.83 -2.71 1.44
CA GLY A 60 1.95 -2.91 0.01
C GLY A 60 2.92 -1.92 -0.64
N GLY A 61 2.50 -1.39 -1.79
CA GLY A 61 3.32 -0.52 -2.62
C GLY A 61 4.36 -1.29 -3.43
N SER A 62 4.47 -0.96 -4.73
CA SER A 62 5.29 -1.74 -5.67
C SER A 62 6.75 -1.89 -5.23
N ALA A 63 7.39 -0.80 -4.83
CA ALA A 63 8.79 -0.82 -4.38
C ALA A 63 8.94 -1.44 -2.98
N GLY A 64 7.94 -1.27 -2.10
CA GLY A 64 7.89 -1.92 -0.79
C GLY A 64 7.84 -3.45 -0.93
N ASN A 65 6.93 -3.94 -1.77
CA ASN A 65 6.79 -5.37 -2.09
C ASN A 65 8.05 -5.96 -2.73
N THR A 66 8.74 -5.19 -3.57
CA THR A 66 10.02 -5.62 -4.17
C THR A 66 11.09 -5.85 -3.10
N ILE A 67 11.21 -4.94 -2.12
CA ILE A 67 12.14 -5.10 -1.01
C ILE A 67 11.73 -6.23 -0.07
N ALA A 68 10.43 -6.42 0.18
CA ALA A 68 9.94 -7.56 0.93
C ALA A 68 10.30 -8.89 0.26
N GLY A 69 10.15 -8.98 -1.07
CA GLY A 69 10.59 -10.13 -1.86
C GLY A 69 12.11 -10.33 -1.82
N LEU A 70 12.90 -9.26 -1.89
CA LEU A 70 14.37 -9.35 -1.73
C LEU A 70 14.74 -9.94 -0.36
N ARG A 71 14.10 -9.48 0.71
CA ARG A 71 14.35 -9.96 2.07
C ARG A 71 13.98 -11.42 2.25
N SER A 72 12.86 -11.87 1.68
CA SER A 72 12.45 -13.28 1.76
C SER A 72 13.44 -14.22 1.04
N LEU A 73 14.18 -13.71 0.06
CA LEU A 73 15.25 -14.41 -0.65
C LEU A 73 16.64 -14.27 0.02
N GLY A 74 16.72 -13.64 1.18
CA GLY A 74 17.97 -13.48 1.95
C GLY A 74 18.82 -12.26 1.61
N GLY A 75 18.39 -11.40 0.68
CA GLY A 75 19.07 -10.15 0.37
C GLY A 75 18.91 -9.10 1.46
N ARG A 76 19.75 -8.07 1.48
CA ARG A 76 19.69 -6.95 2.42
C ARG A 76 19.10 -5.73 1.72
N GLY A 77 17.97 -5.25 2.22
CA GLY A 77 17.21 -4.16 1.62
C GLY A 77 17.00 -2.99 2.57
N ALA A 78 16.87 -1.80 1.98
CA ALA A 78 16.30 -0.62 2.65
C ALA A 78 15.19 -0.02 1.79
N PHE A 79 14.24 0.66 2.43
CA PHE A 79 13.12 1.30 1.76
C PHE A 79 13.03 2.77 2.17
N MET A 80 12.93 3.65 1.17
CA MET A 80 12.66 5.08 1.31
C MET A 80 11.22 5.33 0.87
N GLY A 81 10.41 5.92 1.75
CA GLY A 81 9.02 6.22 1.47
C GLY A 81 8.44 7.20 2.48
N LYS A 82 7.19 7.61 2.26
CA LYS A 82 6.54 8.63 3.08
C LYS A 82 5.20 8.12 3.62
N VAL A 83 5.08 8.14 4.95
CA VAL A 83 3.86 7.85 5.71
C VAL A 83 3.46 9.09 6.50
N ALA A 84 2.21 9.15 6.95
CA ALA A 84 1.77 10.15 7.93
C ALA A 84 2.05 9.67 9.35
N ASP A 85 2.03 10.61 10.31
CA ASP A 85 2.01 10.33 11.74
C ASP A 85 0.62 9.84 12.18
N ASP A 86 0.24 8.67 11.67
CA ASP A 86 -1.03 8.00 11.94
C ASP A 86 -0.84 6.50 12.19
N LYS A 87 -1.93 5.83 12.58
CA LYS A 87 -1.90 4.39 12.91
C LYS A 87 -1.50 3.52 11.72
N ILE A 88 -1.88 3.92 10.50
CA ILE A 88 -1.59 3.17 9.28
C ILE A 88 -0.10 3.29 8.95
N GLY A 89 0.46 4.48 9.05
CA GLY A 89 1.87 4.76 8.85
C GLY A 89 2.74 4.04 9.87
N ALA A 90 2.32 4.06 11.14
CA ALA A 90 3.00 3.30 12.19
C ALA A 90 3.00 1.80 11.92
N ALA A 91 1.87 1.23 11.46
CA ALA A 91 1.77 -0.16 11.06
C ALA A 91 2.70 -0.49 9.87
N TYR A 92 2.70 0.33 8.82
CA TYR A 92 3.56 0.12 7.66
C TYR A 92 5.05 0.10 8.02
N VAL A 93 5.48 1.05 8.86
CA VAL A 93 6.87 1.09 9.34
C VAL A 93 7.21 -0.12 10.22
N ALA A 94 6.26 -0.59 11.03
CA ALA A 94 6.45 -1.78 11.85
C ALA A 94 6.56 -3.06 11.01
N ASP A 95 5.77 -3.20 9.94
CA ASP A 95 5.84 -4.34 9.02
C ASP A 95 7.22 -4.40 8.34
N MET A 96 7.71 -3.27 7.81
CA MET A 96 9.05 -3.19 7.21
C MET A 96 10.15 -3.60 8.19
N LYS A 97 10.07 -3.13 9.45
CA LYS A 97 11.03 -3.52 10.49
C LYS A 97 10.94 -5.02 10.82
N THR A 98 9.74 -5.58 10.86
CA THR A 98 9.50 -7.01 11.14
C THR A 98 10.20 -7.91 10.14
N ILE A 99 10.23 -7.51 8.85
CA ILE A 99 10.95 -8.25 7.80
C ILE A 99 12.45 -7.88 7.70
N GLY A 100 12.96 -7.05 8.63
CA GLY A 100 14.35 -6.64 8.69
C GLY A 100 14.75 -5.63 7.61
N VAL A 101 13.83 -4.77 7.19
CA VAL A 101 14.09 -3.66 6.25
C VAL A 101 14.23 -2.37 7.04
N ASP A 102 15.32 -1.65 6.79
CA ASP A 102 15.48 -0.30 7.30
C ASP A 102 14.55 0.64 6.51
N PHE A 103 13.60 1.27 7.21
CA PHE A 103 12.70 2.27 6.66
C PHE A 103 13.27 3.68 6.86
N PHE A 104 13.36 4.45 5.77
CA PHE A 104 13.84 5.82 5.75
C PHE A 104 12.72 6.77 5.34
N GLY A 105 12.36 7.65 6.27
CA GLY A 105 11.34 8.69 6.07
C GLY A 105 10.76 9.12 7.41
N SER A 106 10.78 10.42 7.69
CA SER A 106 10.08 10.96 8.86
C SER A 106 8.58 11.02 8.56
N PRO A 107 7.71 10.57 9.49
CA PRO A 107 6.27 10.70 9.33
C PRO A 107 5.85 12.15 9.05
N LEU A 108 4.89 12.34 8.13
CA LEU A 108 4.28 13.63 7.86
C LEU A 108 3.34 14.00 9.02
N THR A 109 3.55 15.17 9.61
CA THR A 109 2.64 15.75 10.60
C THR A 109 1.78 16.82 9.94
N ASN A 110 0.54 17.02 10.41
CA ASN A 110 -0.38 18.05 9.92
C ASN A 110 -0.58 18.05 8.40
N GLY A 111 -0.77 16.87 7.81
CA GLY A 111 -0.97 16.69 6.37
C GLY A 111 -1.94 15.55 6.06
N PRO A 112 -2.03 15.14 4.78
CA PRO A 112 -2.87 14.02 4.38
C PRO A 112 -2.50 12.72 5.10
N SER A 113 -3.46 11.80 5.25
CA SER A 113 -3.25 10.49 5.87
C SER A 113 -2.28 9.61 5.07
N THR A 114 -1.78 8.53 5.69
CA THR A 114 -0.94 7.54 5.01
C THR A 114 -1.66 6.97 3.77
N ALA A 115 -0.90 6.75 2.69
CA ALA A 115 -1.45 6.27 1.43
C ALA A 115 -2.15 4.92 1.60
N ARG A 116 -3.28 4.75 0.90
CA ARG A 116 -4.09 3.53 0.91
C ARG A 116 -4.49 3.14 -0.51
N SER A 117 -4.55 1.84 -0.79
CA SER A 117 -5.06 1.32 -2.05
C SER A 117 -6.19 0.33 -1.79
N MET A 118 -7.40 0.66 -2.25
CA MET A 118 -8.54 -0.25 -2.22
C MET A 118 -8.44 -1.18 -3.43
N ILE A 119 -8.12 -2.45 -3.18
CA ILE A 119 -7.87 -3.46 -4.20
C ILE A 119 -9.05 -4.44 -4.25
N ALA A 120 -9.88 -4.25 -5.28
CA ALA A 120 -10.98 -5.14 -5.59
C ALA A 120 -10.48 -6.31 -6.45
N VAL A 121 -10.64 -7.54 -5.96
CA VAL A 121 -10.23 -8.77 -6.66
C VAL A 121 -11.45 -9.51 -7.15
N THR A 122 -11.60 -9.65 -8.46
CA THR A 122 -12.73 -10.37 -9.09
C THR A 122 -12.46 -11.88 -9.19
N PRO A 123 -13.49 -12.73 -9.44
CA PRO A 123 -13.33 -14.19 -9.45
C PRO A 123 -12.37 -14.74 -10.52
N ASP A 124 -12.09 -13.96 -11.56
CA ASP A 124 -11.10 -14.25 -12.59
C ASP A 124 -9.65 -13.95 -12.15
N GLY A 125 -9.46 -13.45 -10.92
CA GLY A 125 -8.16 -13.13 -10.35
C GLY A 125 -7.62 -11.75 -10.74
N GLU A 126 -8.34 -10.98 -11.56
CA GLU A 126 -7.96 -9.62 -11.89
C GLU A 126 -8.07 -8.69 -10.68
N ARG A 127 -7.19 -7.68 -10.64
CA ARG A 127 -7.14 -6.69 -9.56
C ARG A 127 -7.40 -5.29 -10.08
N SER A 128 -8.33 -4.60 -9.43
CA SER A 128 -8.68 -3.22 -9.76
C SER A 128 -8.35 -2.34 -8.56
N MET A 129 -7.34 -1.49 -8.72
CA MET A 129 -6.73 -0.73 -7.64
C MET A 129 -7.25 0.71 -7.64
N ASN A 130 -7.66 1.22 -6.49
CA ASN A 130 -8.05 2.62 -6.31
C ASN A 130 -7.18 3.22 -5.22
N THR A 131 -6.22 4.04 -5.62
CA THR A 131 -5.12 4.47 -4.76
C THR A 131 -5.23 5.94 -4.42
N PHE A 132 -5.33 6.22 -3.12
CA PHE A 132 -5.15 7.55 -2.56
C PHE A 132 -3.69 7.69 -2.10
N LEU A 133 -2.97 8.67 -2.67
CA LEU A 133 -1.54 8.84 -2.43
C LEU A 133 -1.20 9.52 -1.10
N GLY A 134 -2.10 10.33 -0.54
CA GLY A 134 -1.96 10.88 0.81
C GLY A 134 -0.57 11.46 1.11
N ALA A 135 0.05 10.99 2.19
CA ALA A 135 1.39 11.43 2.60
C ALA A 135 2.50 11.14 1.58
N SER A 136 2.28 10.28 0.59
CA SER A 136 3.22 9.97 -0.50
C SER A 136 3.07 10.88 -1.73
N THR A 137 2.35 12.00 -1.61
CA THR A 137 2.21 13.01 -2.69
C THR A 137 3.30 14.06 -2.64
#